data_AF-A0A0L0CEM7-F1
#
_entry.id   AF-A0A0L0CEM7-F1
#
_cell.length_a   1.000
_cell.length_b   1.000
_cell.length_c   1.000
_cell.angle_alpha   90.00
_cell.angle_beta   90.00
_cell.angle_gamma   90.00
#
_symmetry.space_group_name_H-M   'P 1'
#
loop_
_entity.id
_entity.type
_entity.pdbx_description
1 polymer ?
#
loop_
_entity_poly.entity_id
_entity_poly.type
_entity_poly.pdbx_seq_one_letter_code
_entity_poly.pdbx_strand_id
1 'polypeptide(L)'
;MVKIILLILSWTLMSIRAEKPSWLPENADNIPTKCYEENQLKPFFDKDLPYDQLVNNTKLHNVLLCQLKAFNIYSEETGLNVDRFPYAFGLNEINCVKSFVQDCVDTHKAVASAGEMILKVSHCTWDKISEYKKSVHVNTDDC
;
A
#
# COMPACT_ATOMS: atom_id res chain seq x y z
N MET A 1 4.02 6.01 47.17
CA MET A 1 4.87 5.56 46.05
C MET A 1 4.19 4.52 45.16
N VAL A 2 3.58 3.46 45.71
CA VAL A 2 2.85 2.42 44.94
C VAL A 2 1.75 2.99 44.02
N LYS A 3 1.00 4.01 44.47
CA LYS A 3 -0.05 4.66 43.66
C LYS A 3 0.47 5.37 42.41
N ILE A 4 1.69 5.93 42.46
CA ILE A 4 2.30 6.63 41.31
C ILE A 4 2.82 5.62 40.29
N ILE A 5 3.39 4.51 40.77
CA ILE A 5 3.87 3.41 39.93
C ILE A 5 2.71 2.78 39.15
N LEU A 6 1.55 2.58 39.78
CA LEU A 6 0.34 2.06 39.11
C LEU A 6 -0.20 3.02 38.04
N LEU A 7 -0.17 4.33 38.27
CA LEU A 7 -0.60 5.33 37.28
C LEU A 7 0.32 5.36 36.05
N ILE A 8 1.63 5.26 36.27
CA ILE A 8 2.61 5.21 35.17
C ILE A 8 2.45 3.91 34.37
N LEU A 9 2.24 2.77 35.03
CA LEU A 9 1.96 1.49 34.37
C LEU A 9 0.64 1.48 33.58
N SER A 10 -0.42 2.14 34.08
CA SER A 10 -1.68 2.26 33.33
C SER A 10 -1.54 3.16 32.10
N TRP A 11 -0.72 4.21 32.17
CA TRP A 11 -0.48 5.08 31.03
C TRP A 11 0.40 4.42 29.97
N THR A 12 1.44 3.69 30.36
CA THR A 12 2.26 2.98 29.37
C THR A 12 1.51 1.84 28.69
N LEU A 13 0.60 1.15 29.38
CA LEU A 13 -0.25 0.11 28.78
C LEU A 13 -1.26 0.67 27.75
N MET A 14 -1.73 1.91 27.90
CA MET A 14 -2.57 2.56 26.89
C MET A 14 -1.78 2.94 25.63
N SER A 15 -0.50 3.32 25.78
CA SER A 15 0.34 3.79 24.67
C SER A 15 0.85 2.70 23.71
N ILE A 16 0.69 1.40 24.03
CA ILE A 16 1.24 0.30 23.20
C ILE A 16 0.32 -0.06 22.02
N ARG A 17 -0.92 0.43 22.00
CA ARG A 17 -1.75 0.34 20.79
C ARG A 17 -1.38 1.53 19.89
N ALA A 18 -0.41 1.34 19.01
CA ALA A 18 -0.29 2.18 17.82
C ALA A 18 -1.67 2.18 17.15
N GLU A 19 -2.37 3.31 17.19
CA GLU A 19 -3.76 3.39 16.72
C GLU A 19 -3.78 3.06 15.23
N LYS A 20 -4.32 1.88 14.93
CA LYS A 20 -4.60 1.46 13.56
C LYS A 20 -5.53 2.52 12.94
N PRO A 21 -5.27 3.01 11.71
CA PRO A 21 -6.16 3.97 11.08
C PRO A 21 -7.60 3.44 11.04
N SER A 22 -8.57 4.28 11.34
CA SER A 22 -9.99 3.89 11.47
C SER A 22 -10.59 3.27 10.21
N TRP A 23 -9.98 3.55 9.04
CA TRP A 23 -10.40 2.99 7.75
C TRP A 23 -9.83 1.61 7.45
N LEU A 24 -8.80 1.16 8.18
CA LEU A 24 -8.10 -0.09 7.93
C LEU A 24 -8.90 -1.26 8.56
N PRO A 25 -9.26 -2.30 7.78
CA PRO A 25 -10.19 -3.33 8.22
C PRO A 25 -9.61 -4.19 9.35
N GLU A 26 -10.44 -4.63 10.29
CA GLU A 26 -10.02 -5.42 11.45
C GLU A 26 -9.25 -6.69 11.06
N ASN A 27 -9.69 -7.36 9.99
CA ASN A 27 -9.12 -8.60 9.45
C ASN A 27 -8.01 -8.38 8.39
N ALA A 28 -7.27 -7.26 8.48
CA ALA A 28 -6.22 -6.87 7.53
C ALA A 28 -5.27 -8.03 7.15
N ASP A 29 -4.82 -8.81 8.13
CA ASP A 29 -3.84 -9.89 7.92
C ASP A 29 -4.36 -11.04 7.05
N ASN A 30 -5.69 -11.23 7.00
CA ASN A 30 -6.32 -12.32 6.24
C ASN A 30 -6.67 -11.93 4.80
N ILE A 31 -6.65 -10.64 4.47
CA ILE A 31 -7.06 -10.13 3.15
C ILE A 31 -6.18 -10.68 2.02
N PRO A 32 -4.83 -10.67 2.12
CA PRO A 32 -3.99 -11.15 1.03
C PRO A 32 -4.29 -12.60 0.66
N THR A 33 -4.32 -13.49 1.66
CA THR A 33 -4.61 -14.93 1.48
C THR A 33 -5.94 -15.14 0.79
N LYS A 34 -6.99 -14.48 1.28
CA LYS A 34 -8.33 -14.58 0.69
C LYS A 34 -8.34 -14.15 -0.78
N CYS A 35 -7.71 -13.02 -1.11
CA CYS A 35 -7.67 -12.55 -2.50
C CYS A 35 -6.88 -13.48 -3.42
N TYR A 36 -5.79 -14.09 -2.95
CA TYR A 36 -5.05 -15.11 -3.72
C TYR A 36 -5.90 -16.36 -4.00
N GLU A 37 -6.62 -16.85 -2.99
CA GLU A 37 -7.51 -18.00 -3.12
C GLU A 37 -8.67 -17.75 -4.08
N GLU A 38 -9.38 -16.63 -3.92
CA GLU A 38 -10.52 -16.25 -4.78
C GLU A 38 -10.12 -16.10 -6.26
N ASN A 39 -8.88 -15.68 -6.52
CA ASN A 39 -8.37 -15.47 -7.88
C ASN A 39 -7.51 -16.62 -8.40
N GLN A 40 -7.42 -17.72 -7.66
CA GLN A 40 -6.67 -18.92 -8.04
C GLN A 40 -5.24 -18.59 -8.47
N LEU A 41 -4.59 -17.70 -7.73
CA LEU A 41 -3.21 -17.29 -7.94
C LEU A 41 -2.38 -17.84 -6.80
N LYS A 42 -1.32 -18.59 -7.13
CA LYS A 42 -0.44 -19.13 -6.10
C LYS A 42 0.31 -17.98 -5.42
N PRO A 43 0.50 -18.01 -4.09
CA PRO A 43 1.43 -17.10 -3.44
C PRO A 43 2.82 -17.20 -4.10
N PHE A 44 3.52 -16.07 -4.20
CA PHE A 44 4.87 -15.99 -4.79
C PHE A 44 4.97 -16.38 -6.27
N PHE A 45 3.87 -16.33 -7.03
CA PHE A 45 3.87 -16.64 -8.48
C PHE A 45 4.77 -15.69 -9.31
N ASP A 46 5.16 -14.57 -8.74
CA ASP A 46 5.85 -13.43 -9.36
C ASP A 46 7.39 -13.51 -9.26
N LYS A 47 7.94 -14.41 -8.44
CA LYS A 47 9.38 -14.44 -8.11
C LYS A 47 10.31 -14.57 -9.33
N ASP A 48 9.83 -15.13 -10.43
CA ASP A 48 10.62 -15.39 -11.64
C ASP A 48 10.02 -14.74 -12.89
N LEU A 49 8.99 -13.90 -12.76
CA LEU A 49 8.31 -13.30 -13.90
C LEU A 49 8.88 -11.91 -14.21
N PRO A 50 9.28 -11.63 -15.46
CA PRO A 50 9.63 -10.29 -15.87
C PRO A 50 8.39 -9.38 -15.88
N TYR A 51 8.61 -8.06 -15.78
CA TYR A 51 7.53 -7.07 -15.64
C TYR A 51 6.48 -7.14 -16.75
N ASP A 52 6.88 -7.38 -18.00
CA ASP A 52 5.97 -7.54 -19.13
C ASP A 52 5.01 -8.72 -18.95
N GLN A 53 5.45 -9.81 -18.31
CA GLN A 53 4.59 -10.94 -17.98
C GLN A 53 3.66 -10.64 -16.80
N LEU A 54 4.11 -9.84 -15.84
CA LEU A 54 3.27 -9.37 -14.73
C LEU A 54 2.16 -8.44 -15.21
N VAL A 55 2.49 -7.48 -16.09
CA VAL A 55 1.54 -6.51 -16.66
C VAL A 55 0.45 -7.15 -17.51
N ASN A 56 0.72 -8.31 -18.09
CA ASN A 56 -0.29 -9.04 -18.86
C ASN A 56 -1.05 -10.08 -18.03
N ASN A 57 -0.73 -10.23 -16.74
CA ASN A 57 -1.33 -11.24 -15.88
C ASN A 57 -2.65 -10.75 -15.27
N THR A 58 -3.76 -11.14 -15.89
CA THR A 58 -5.11 -10.77 -15.40
C THR A 58 -5.40 -11.28 -13.99
N LYS A 59 -4.85 -12.44 -13.59
CA LYS A 59 -5.05 -12.95 -12.22
C LYS A 59 -4.37 -12.05 -11.19
N LEU A 60 -3.16 -11.56 -11.50
CA LEU A 60 -2.47 -10.59 -10.66
C LEU A 60 -3.28 -9.29 -10.55
N HIS A 61 -3.77 -8.76 -11.67
CA HIS A 61 -4.61 -7.56 -11.66
C HIS A 61 -5.82 -7.72 -10.74
N ASN A 62 -6.49 -8.87 -10.79
CA ASN A 62 -7.65 -9.14 -9.95
C ASN A 62 -7.28 -9.30 -8.47
N VAL A 63 -6.15 -9.94 -8.16
CA VAL A 63 -5.65 -10.04 -6.77
C VAL A 63 -5.38 -8.65 -6.21
N LEU A 64 -4.67 -7.79 -6.95
CA LEU A 64 -4.36 -6.43 -6.51
C LEU A 64 -5.62 -5.60 -6.31
N LEU A 65 -6.56 -5.66 -7.26
CA LEU A 65 -7.84 -4.97 -7.14
C LEU A 65 -8.65 -5.46 -5.93
N CYS A 66 -8.69 -6.78 -5.70
CA CYS A 66 -9.35 -7.38 -4.54
C CYS A 66 -8.75 -6.84 -3.22
N GLN A 67 -7.42 -6.85 -3.11
CA GLN A 67 -6.73 -6.38 -1.90
C GLN A 67 -7.02 -4.91 -1.66
N LEU A 68 -6.86 -4.05 -2.67
CA LEU A 68 -7.08 -2.62 -2.49
C LEU A 68 -8.54 -2.24 -2.22
N LYS A 69 -9.51 -2.99 -2.78
CA LYS A 69 -10.92 -2.85 -2.40
C LYS A 69 -11.13 -3.24 -0.94
N ALA A 70 -10.63 -4.39 -0.52
CA ALA A 70 -10.80 -4.89 0.85
C ALA A 70 -10.12 -4.00 1.90
N PHE A 71 -9.01 -3.36 1.56
CA PHE A 71 -8.34 -2.37 2.41
C PHE A 71 -8.96 -0.96 2.37
N ASN A 72 -10.05 -0.75 1.63
CA ASN A 72 -10.67 0.56 1.40
C ASN A 72 -9.70 1.59 0.78
N ILE A 73 -8.78 1.12 -0.06
CA ILE A 73 -7.80 1.94 -0.80
C ILE A 73 -8.32 2.24 -2.21
N TYR A 74 -9.13 1.37 -2.80
CA TYR A 74 -9.75 1.59 -4.11
C TYR A 74 -11.26 1.43 -4.02
N SER A 75 -12.00 2.28 -4.73
CA SER A 75 -13.43 2.09 -5.02
C SER A 75 -13.74 2.50 -6.46
N GLU A 76 -14.85 2.02 -7.03
CA GLU A 76 -15.25 2.44 -8.38
C GLU A 76 -15.72 3.91 -8.43
N GLU A 77 -16.21 4.44 -7.31
CA GLU A 77 -16.73 5.81 -7.24
C GLU A 77 -15.60 6.84 -7.14
N THR A 78 -14.56 6.53 -6.37
CA THR A 78 -13.48 7.48 -6.05
C THR A 78 -12.15 7.12 -6.71
N GLY A 79 -12.05 5.96 -7.35
CA GLY A 79 -10.79 5.42 -7.84
C GLY A 79 -9.80 5.09 -6.72
N LEU A 80 -8.51 5.20 -7.04
CA LEU A 80 -7.41 4.93 -6.11
C LEU A 80 -7.25 6.08 -5.10
N ASN A 81 -7.32 5.75 -3.81
CA ASN A 81 -7.10 6.70 -2.72
C ASN A 81 -5.60 6.89 -2.48
N VAL A 82 -5.07 8.03 -2.95
CA VAL A 82 -3.66 8.41 -2.87
C VAL A 82 -3.14 8.50 -1.43
N ASP A 83 -3.98 8.90 -0.48
CA ASP A 83 -3.58 9.01 0.93
C ASP A 83 -3.38 7.64 1.59
N ARG A 84 -4.18 6.64 1.19
CA ARG A 84 -4.17 5.30 1.80
C ARG A 84 -3.26 4.32 1.08
N PHE A 85 -3.01 4.51 -0.22
CA PHE A 85 -2.17 3.63 -1.02
C PHE A 85 -0.77 3.35 -0.42
N PRO A 86 -0.05 4.32 0.18
CA PRO A 86 1.25 4.07 0.79
C PRO A 86 1.21 3.02 1.91
N TYR A 87 0.08 2.89 2.61
CA TYR A 87 -0.09 1.91 3.68
C TYR A 87 -0.12 0.46 3.16
N ALA A 88 -0.56 0.22 1.92
CA ALA A 88 -0.56 -1.11 1.32
C ALA A 88 0.85 -1.71 1.21
N PHE A 89 1.87 -0.86 1.23
CA PHE A 89 3.27 -1.22 1.06
C PHE A 89 4.14 -0.89 2.29
N GLY A 90 3.53 -0.42 3.39
CA GLY A 90 4.27 0.03 4.58
C GLY A 90 5.17 1.23 4.31
N LEU A 91 4.78 2.10 3.37
CA LEU A 91 5.54 3.26 2.92
C LEU A 91 5.04 4.59 3.51
N ASN A 92 4.12 4.54 4.47
CA ASN A 92 3.48 5.71 5.07
C ASN A 92 4.43 6.62 5.84
N GLU A 93 5.63 6.14 6.20
CA GLU A 93 6.67 6.91 6.90
C GLU A 93 7.53 7.77 5.94
N ILE A 94 7.35 7.64 4.62
CA ILE A 94 8.15 8.37 3.63
C ILE A 94 7.37 9.62 3.17
N ASN A 95 7.88 10.80 3.53
CA ASN A 95 7.23 12.10 3.31
C ASN A 95 6.76 12.35 1.86
N CYS A 96 7.53 11.92 0.85
CA CYS A 96 7.21 12.20 -0.56
C CYS A 96 6.35 11.14 -1.26
N VAL A 97 6.00 10.03 -0.61
CA VAL A 97 5.33 8.91 -1.31
C VAL A 97 3.96 9.30 -1.83
N LYS A 98 3.23 10.17 -1.13
CA LYS A 98 1.93 10.65 -1.62
C LYS A 98 2.05 11.37 -2.96
N SER A 99 3.02 12.27 -3.10
CA SER A 99 3.28 12.98 -4.36
C SER A 99 3.68 12.02 -5.47
N PHE A 100 4.52 11.02 -5.16
CA PHE A 100 4.88 10.00 -6.14
C PHE A 100 3.68 9.18 -6.61
N VAL A 101 2.80 8.79 -5.69
CA VAL A 101 1.57 8.07 -6.01
C VAL A 101 0.66 8.93 -6.88
N GLN A 102 0.48 10.21 -6.53
CA GLN A 102 -0.35 11.14 -7.31
C GLN A 102 0.16 11.26 -8.75
N ASP A 103 1.45 11.53 -8.94
CA ASP A 103 2.09 11.60 -10.27
C ASP A 103 1.85 10.32 -11.08
N CYS A 104 1.99 9.16 -10.44
CA CYS A 104 1.82 7.87 -11.09
C CYS A 104 0.36 7.60 -11.47
N VAL A 105 -0.60 7.99 -10.61
CA VAL A 105 -2.03 7.94 -10.93
C VAL A 105 -2.33 8.82 -12.15
N ASP A 106 -1.83 10.05 -12.16
CA ASP A 106 -2.06 10.98 -13.28
C ASP A 106 -1.45 10.49 -14.59
N THR A 107 -0.30 9.81 -14.52
CA THR A 107 0.38 9.18 -15.67
C THR A 107 -0.42 8.01 -16.23
N HIS A 108 -1.10 7.24 -15.38
CA HIS A 108 -1.78 6.00 -15.76
C HIS A 108 -3.32 6.06 -15.75
N LYS A 109 -3.92 7.24 -15.55
CA LYS A 109 -5.38 7.43 -15.47
C LYS A 109 -6.17 6.99 -16.70
N ALA A 110 -5.52 6.89 -17.86
CA ALA A 110 -6.15 6.46 -19.11
C ALA A 110 -6.22 4.93 -19.27
N VAL A 111 -5.63 4.16 -18.36
CA VAL A 111 -5.69 2.69 -18.38
C VAL A 111 -7.11 2.24 -18.02
N ALA A 112 -7.76 1.50 -18.92
CA ALA A 112 -9.17 1.13 -18.78
C ALA A 112 -9.42 0.12 -17.65
N SER A 113 -8.49 -0.81 -17.41
CA SER A 113 -8.63 -1.81 -16.35
C SER A 113 -8.10 -1.28 -15.03
N ALA A 114 -8.95 -1.24 -14.01
CA ALA A 114 -8.56 -0.80 -12.66
C ALA A 114 -7.38 -1.62 -12.09
N GLY A 115 -7.39 -2.94 -12.25
CA GLY A 115 -6.31 -3.80 -11.76
C GLY A 115 -4.99 -3.59 -12.50
N GLU A 116 -5.04 -3.33 -13.81
CA GLU A 116 -3.85 -2.99 -14.59
C GLU A 116 -3.31 -1.61 -14.21
N MET A 117 -4.20 -0.63 -14.02
CA MET A 117 -3.86 0.71 -13.54
C MET A 117 -3.16 0.63 -12.18
N ILE A 118 -3.71 -0.14 -11.24
CA ILE A 118 -3.12 -0.36 -9.92
C ILE A 118 -1.70 -0.93 -10.02
N LEU A 119 -1.49 -1.95 -10.85
CA LEU A 119 -0.16 -2.54 -11.03
C LEU A 119 0.84 -1.52 -11.60
N LYS A 120 0.44 -0.78 -12.63
CA LYS A 120 1.28 0.27 -13.25
C LYS A 120 1.61 1.39 -12.25
N VAL A 121 0.62 1.86 -11.50
CA VAL A 121 0.83 2.86 -10.42
C VAL A 121 1.76 2.32 -9.34
N SER A 122 1.60 1.06 -8.92
CA SER A 122 2.48 0.43 -7.93
C SER A 122 3.93 0.39 -8.40
N HIS A 123 4.16 -0.02 -9.65
CA HIS A 123 5.51 -0.06 -10.24
C HIS A 123 6.11 1.34 -10.37
N CYS A 124 5.37 2.29 -10.95
CA CYS A 124 5.80 3.68 -11.08
C CYS A 124 6.16 4.30 -9.71
N THR A 125 5.36 4.03 -8.68
CA THR A 125 5.63 4.51 -7.32
C THR A 125 6.91 3.92 -6.76
N TRP A 126 7.13 2.62 -6.97
CA TRP A 126 8.35 1.93 -6.53
C TRP A 126 9.60 2.47 -7.22
N ASP A 127 9.53 2.74 -8.53
CA ASP A 127 10.63 3.33 -9.30
C ASP A 127 11.00 4.71 -8.74
N LYS A 128 10.01 5.59 -8.54
CA LYS A 128 10.23 6.92 -7.93
C LYS A 128 10.84 6.83 -6.53
N ILE A 129 10.39 5.89 -5.70
CA ILE A 129 10.97 5.66 -4.37
C ILE A 129 12.42 5.16 -4.46
N SER A 130 12.69 4.25 -5.40
CA SER A 130 14.03 3.72 -5.64
C SER A 130 14.98 4.82 -6.10
N GLU A 131 14.54 5.67 -7.01
CA GLU A 131 15.26 6.87 -7.47
C GLU A 131 15.49 7.85 -6.32
N TYR A 132 14.46 8.18 -5.55
CA TYR A 132 14.56 9.03 -4.37
C TYR A 132 15.58 8.48 -3.36
N LYS A 133 15.49 7.19 -3.01
CA LYS A 133 16.46 6.57 -2.09
C LYS A 133 17.90 6.61 -2.60
N LYS A 134 18.12 6.56 -3.92
CA LYS A 134 19.44 6.72 -4.53
C LYS A 134 19.91 8.18 -4.51
N SER A 135 19.00 9.14 -4.62
CA SER A 135 19.32 10.57 -4.63
C SER A 135 19.51 11.16 -3.22
N VAL A 136 18.88 10.59 -2.18
CA VAL A 136 18.90 11.06 -0.77
C VAL A 136 20.27 10.98 -0.09
N HIS A 137 21.35 10.62 -0.81
CA HIS A 137 22.69 11.08 -0.44
C HIS A 137 22.87 12.62 -0.61
N VAL A 138 21.85 13.34 -1.13
CA VAL A 138 21.85 14.77 -1.43
C VAL A 138 20.46 15.36 -1.07
N ASN A 139 20.31 15.90 0.15
CA ASN A 139 19.13 16.63 0.69
C ASN A 139 17.81 15.86 0.92
N THR A 140 17.16 16.14 2.07
CA THR A 140 16.11 15.31 2.68
C THR A 140 14.74 15.94 2.88
N ASP A 141 14.49 17.19 2.48
CA ASP A 141 13.27 17.90 2.92
C ASP A 141 12.37 18.49 1.81
N ASP A 142 12.72 18.37 0.53
CA ASP A 142 11.92 18.94 -0.57
C ASP A 142 11.05 17.86 -1.25
N CYS A 143 9.77 17.83 -0.86
CA CYS A 143 8.64 17.47 -1.71
C CYS A 143 7.76 18.74 -1.86
#